data_AF-A0A485LGV9-F1
#
_entry.id   AF-A0A485LGV9-F1
#
_cell.length_a   1.000
_cell.length_b   1.000
_cell.length_c   1.000
_cell.angle_alpha   90.00
_cell.angle_beta   90.00
_cell.angle_gamma   90.00
#
_symmetry.space_group_name_H-M   'P 1'
#
loop_
_entity.id
_entity.type
_entity.pdbx_description
1 polymer ?
#
loop_
_entity_poly.entity_id
_entity_poly.type
_entity_poly.pdbx_seq_one_letter_code
_entity_poly.pdbx_strand_id
1 'polypeptide(L)'
;MRPSSPIMAVLRSVDMFGTICGFQLGLWEDALRFRRLVCPALDNMYPYGDLSIWRLDCPKYTSSYNMLDRYDALAALLLPWVDLHGVSRIVRLMDALPHMKTIWIHVAIYSNWQYVVQVLHDTYGLRPVNDDLFEVAVAGGHVAMVEFLTRLGLSITKLGPAHRAAHLTRTDMLVFLWHRRAFAAGDAYILLELSRHGQVDALRWLYQEWAPLMDEGGRAGLVTWMLRFASKWGQVSVAKWLAECSDSHTSLSPSLALLDEMVQRDLYYQCFRHALWNGYVAMLEWLVDDGRMLADDIQVILARDGLMAMEKAARDGSEPMAALLLALGMALPVEVLFVAATHGHLNMVTFLLRVAMPRMDVRTRGDFVVRMVQLTTSDDHTTMLHSVYDTWVSLVDGDDVEAARVQQECLADAAALWGNHALRVLRSKGLVMLEEEASNESWQLKATAAPTTRLEPVVHSFANWV
;
A
#
# COMPACT_ATOMS: atom_id res chain seq x y z
N MET A 1 23.68 41.76 -55.27
CA MET A 1 22.90 41.46 -54.05
C MET A 1 21.71 42.39 -54.00
N ARG A 2 20.47 41.89 -54.01
CA ARG A 2 19.29 42.76 -53.88
C ARG A 2 19.28 43.36 -52.47
N PRO A 3 19.00 44.66 -52.29
CA PRO A 3 18.86 45.23 -50.97
C PRO A 3 17.77 44.46 -50.23
N SER A 4 18.09 43.90 -49.06
CA SER A 4 17.12 43.27 -48.20
C SER A 4 16.02 44.28 -47.92
N SER A 5 14.77 43.93 -48.23
CA SER A 5 13.60 44.77 -47.97
C SER A 5 13.72 45.39 -46.56
N PRO A 6 13.47 46.69 -46.38
CA PRO A 6 13.48 47.32 -45.07
C PRO A 6 12.61 46.57 -44.05
N ILE A 7 11.52 45.95 -44.52
CA ILE A 7 10.66 45.07 -43.71
C ILE A 7 11.43 43.85 -43.20
N MET A 8 12.25 43.22 -44.05
CA MET A 8 13.08 42.08 -43.63
C MET A 8 14.21 42.49 -42.69
N ALA A 9 14.72 43.73 -42.79
CA ALA A 9 15.68 44.25 -41.82
C ALA A 9 15.00 44.50 -40.45
N VAL A 10 13.78 45.01 -40.45
CA VAL A 10 12.96 45.19 -39.23
C VAL A 10 12.59 43.85 -38.60
N LEU A 11 12.13 42.87 -39.39
CA LEU A 11 11.78 41.53 -38.88
C LEU A 11 12.99 40.70 -38.42
N ARG A 12 14.20 41.05 -38.86
CA ARG A 12 15.45 40.43 -38.39
C ARG A 12 16.09 41.19 -37.22
N SER A 13 15.62 42.39 -36.90
CA SER A 13 16.05 43.11 -35.71
C SER A 13 15.47 42.40 -34.49
N VAL A 14 16.35 41.87 -33.64
CA VAL A 14 15.99 41.14 -32.42
C VAL A 14 15.08 42.01 -31.52
N ASP A 15 15.35 43.31 -31.45
CA ASP A 15 14.63 44.26 -30.61
C ASP A 15 13.22 44.56 -31.15
N MET A 16 13.10 44.79 -32.47
CA MET A 16 11.80 45.08 -33.09
C MET A 16 10.93 43.84 -33.19
N PHE A 17 11.50 42.68 -33.49
CA PHE A 17 10.75 41.41 -33.51
C PHE A 17 10.23 41.08 -32.11
N GLY A 18 11.05 41.28 -31.06
CA GLY A 18 10.62 41.15 -29.67
C GLY A 18 9.44 42.08 -29.32
N THR A 19 9.45 43.31 -29.85
CA THR A 19 8.37 44.29 -29.66
C THR A 19 7.10 43.89 -30.40
N ILE A 20 7.19 43.51 -31.68
CA ILE A 20 6.05 43.07 -32.51
C ILE A 20 5.38 41.84 -31.92
N CYS A 21 6.15 40.84 -31.49
CA CYS A 21 5.61 39.67 -30.80
C CYS A 21 4.98 40.03 -29.45
N GLY A 22 5.47 41.07 -28.77
CA GLY A 22 4.87 41.61 -27.55
C GLY A 22 3.47 42.21 -27.75
N PHE A 23 3.11 42.61 -28.98
CA PHE A 23 1.78 43.11 -29.33
C PHE A 23 0.81 42.02 -29.84
N GLN A 24 1.29 40.79 -30.06
CA GLN A 24 0.41 39.69 -30.45
C GLN A 24 -0.21 39.04 -29.21
N LEU A 25 -1.54 38.98 -29.15
CA LEU A 25 -2.34 38.29 -28.11
C LEU A 25 -2.24 36.76 -28.21
N GLY A 26 -1.05 36.23 -28.49
CA GLY A 26 -0.79 34.83 -28.80
C GLY A 26 0.15 34.16 -27.79
N LEU A 27 -0.03 32.85 -27.62
CA LEU A 27 0.92 31.99 -26.94
C LEU A 27 2.06 31.62 -27.89
N TRP A 28 3.29 31.61 -27.37
CA TRP A 28 4.41 31.01 -28.12
C TRP A 28 4.18 29.51 -28.32
N GLU A 29 4.63 28.96 -29.44
CA GLU A 29 4.44 27.55 -29.79
C GLU A 29 5.02 26.60 -28.73
N ASP A 30 6.20 26.95 -28.18
CA ASP A 30 6.86 26.21 -27.10
C ASP A 30 6.11 26.24 -25.76
N ALA A 31 5.24 27.23 -25.57
CA ALA A 31 4.40 27.38 -24.38
C ALA A 31 3.07 26.62 -24.48
N LEU A 32 2.66 26.14 -25.67
CA LEU A 32 1.37 25.47 -25.86
C LEU A 32 1.22 24.21 -25.00
N ARG A 33 2.32 23.51 -24.74
CA ARG A 33 2.34 22.31 -23.89
C ARG A 33 1.96 22.60 -22.42
N PHE A 34 2.11 23.85 -21.97
CA PHE A 34 1.79 24.24 -20.60
C PHE A 34 0.30 24.54 -20.38
N ARG A 35 -0.46 24.76 -21.45
CA ARG A 35 -1.90 25.12 -21.39
C ARG A 35 -2.77 24.11 -20.65
N ARG A 36 -2.34 22.84 -20.58
CA ARG A 36 -3.08 21.73 -19.97
C ARG A 36 -2.50 21.31 -18.61
N LEU A 37 -1.48 22.00 -18.12
CA LEU A 37 -0.91 21.66 -16.81
C LEU A 37 -1.86 22.11 -15.69
N VAL A 38 -1.92 21.30 -14.65
CA VAL A 38 -2.74 21.54 -13.47
C VAL A 38 -1.83 21.52 -12.26
N CYS A 39 -1.94 22.52 -11.39
CA CYS A 39 -1.22 22.54 -10.14
C CYS A 39 -1.70 21.38 -9.25
N PRO A 40 -0.80 20.54 -8.71
CA PRO A 40 -1.18 19.60 -7.67
C PRO A 40 -1.84 20.36 -6.52
N ALA A 41 -3.06 19.97 -6.15
CA ALA A 41 -3.76 20.60 -5.02
C ALA A 41 -3.03 20.26 -3.72
N LEU A 42 -2.73 21.28 -2.90
CA LEU A 42 -2.09 21.10 -1.61
C LEU A 42 -3.03 20.41 -0.60
N ASP A 43 -4.34 20.59 -0.73
CA ASP A 43 -5.34 19.92 0.09
C ASP A 43 -5.28 18.38 -0.05
N ASN A 44 -4.82 17.87 -1.19
CA ASN A 44 -4.59 16.44 -1.38
C ASN A 44 -3.32 15.94 -0.66
N MET A 45 -2.56 16.83 -0.04
CA MET A 45 -1.37 16.47 0.74
C MET A 45 -1.74 16.07 2.17
N TYR A 46 -2.93 16.43 2.68
CA TYR A 46 -3.43 16.00 3.98
C TYR A 46 -4.87 15.50 3.88
N PRO A 47 -5.15 14.25 4.28
CA PRO A 47 -6.45 13.99 4.87
C PRO A 47 -6.50 14.70 6.23
N TYR A 48 -7.07 15.91 6.24
CA TYR A 48 -7.27 16.85 7.37
C TYR A 48 -7.14 16.26 8.80
N GLY A 49 -6.11 16.67 9.54
CA GLY A 49 -6.10 17.89 10.37
C GLY A 49 -6.97 17.97 11.63
N ASP A 50 -7.95 17.09 11.83
CA ASP A 50 -8.70 17.06 13.09
C ASP A 50 -8.56 15.68 13.73
N LEU A 51 -7.94 15.63 14.91
CA LEU A 51 -7.84 14.43 15.77
C LEU A 51 -9.21 13.73 15.93
N SER A 52 -10.32 14.47 15.84
CA SER A 52 -11.69 13.95 15.90
C SER A 52 -12.17 13.27 14.60
N ILE A 53 -11.61 13.63 13.44
CA ILE A 53 -11.91 13.05 12.11
C ILE A 53 -11.11 11.77 11.87
N TRP A 54 -10.04 11.52 12.65
CA TRP A 54 -9.37 10.22 12.72
C TRP A 54 -10.20 9.14 13.42
N ARG A 55 -11.49 9.04 13.07
CA ARG A 55 -12.23 7.80 13.28
C ARG A 55 -11.37 6.69 12.69
N LEU A 56 -10.97 5.79 13.58
CA LEU A 56 -9.97 4.75 13.33
C LEU A 56 -10.33 3.83 12.14
N ASP A 57 -11.57 3.91 11.65
CA ASP A 57 -12.20 3.04 10.65
C ASP A 57 -12.30 3.62 9.23
N CYS A 58 -11.68 4.76 8.91
CA CYS A 58 -11.79 5.32 7.54
C CYS A 58 -10.88 4.57 6.53
N PRO A 59 -11.43 3.92 5.48
CA PRO A 59 -10.64 3.13 4.55
C PRO A 59 -10.07 3.99 3.41
N LYS A 60 -8.75 3.96 3.26
CA LYS A 60 -7.94 4.29 2.06
C LYS A 60 -8.01 5.76 1.58
N TYR A 61 -7.13 6.57 2.15
CA TYR A 61 -6.69 7.81 1.51
C TYR A 61 -5.72 7.50 0.36
N THR A 62 -5.92 8.18 -0.78
CA THR A 62 -4.98 8.17 -1.90
C THR A 62 -3.60 8.63 -1.43
N SER A 63 -2.54 7.89 -1.79
CA SER A 63 -1.22 8.06 -1.18
C SER A 63 -0.62 9.44 -1.50
N SER A 64 -0.03 10.08 -0.48
CA SER A 64 0.72 11.33 -0.59
C SER A 64 1.91 11.24 -1.57
N TYR A 65 2.40 10.02 -1.85
CA TYR A 65 3.46 9.75 -2.82
C TYR A 65 3.10 10.19 -4.24
N ASN A 66 1.82 10.11 -4.63
CA ASN A 66 1.37 10.57 -5.95
C ASN A 66 1.56 12.08 -6.18
N MET A 67 1.78 12.88 -5.13
CA MET A 67 2.00 14.32 -5.25
C MET A 67 3.47 14.65 -5.49
N LEU A 68 4.40 14.00 -4.78
CA LEU A 68 5.84 14.20 -4.98
C LEU A 68 6.24 13.86 -6.42
N ASP A 69 5.76 12.71 -6.92
CA ASP A 69 5.96 12.29 -8.31
C ASP A 69 5.45 13.32 -9.33
N ARG A 70 4.36 14.03 -9.00
CA ARG A 70 3.82 15.10 -9.87
C ARG A 70 4.69 16.34 -9.86
N TYR A 71 5.23 16.74 -8.72
CA TYR A 71 6.17 17.87 -8.68
C TYR A 71 7.49 17.52 -9.38
N ASP A 72 7.99 16.29 -9.22
CA ASP A 72 9.17 15.80 -9.95
C ASP A 72 8.91 15.79 -11.46
N ALA A 73 7.74 15.31 -11.90
CA ALA A 73 7.35 15.32 -13.32
C ALA A 73 7.20 16.75 -13.88
N LEU A 74 6.63 17.68 -13.10
CA LEU A 74 6.55 19.09 -13.48
C LEU A 74 7.95 19.73 -13.54
N ALA A 75 8.81 19.47 -12.56
CA ALA A 75 10.18 19.97 -12.54
C ALA A 75 10.96 19.47 -13.76
N ALA A 76 10.87 18.18 -14.09
CA ALA A 76 11.49 17.58 -15.28
C ALA A 76 10.98 18.17 -16.59
N LEU A 77 9.72 18.62 -16.65
CA LEU A 77 9.15 19.29 -17.82
C LEU A 77 9.56 20.76 -17.93
N LEU A 78 9.61 21.46 -16.79
CA LEU A 78 9.79 22.90 -16.72
C LEU A 78 11.28 23.30 -16.74
N LEU A 79 12.16 22.56 -16.08
CA LEU A 79 13.58 22.89 -15.97
C LEU A 79 14.28 23.04 -17.33
N PRO A 80 14.16 22.07 -18.28
CA PRO A 80 14.81 22.20 -19.58
C PRO A 80 14.29 23.42 -20.39
N TRP A 81 13.05 23.84 -20.12
CA TRP A 81 12.48 25.02 -20.77
C TRP A 81 13.09 26.31 -20.23
N VAL A 82 13.29 26.40 -18.90
CA VAL A 82 13.98 27.54 -18.28
C VAL A 82 15.42 27.63 -18.76
N ASP A 83 16.12 26.50 -18.83
CA ASP A 83 17.51 26.46 -19.30
C ASP A 83 17.64 26.94 -20.74
N LEU A 84 16.66 26.60 -21.59
CA LEU A 84 16.65 26.98 -23.00
C LEU A 84 16.26 28.46 -23.22
N HIS A 85 15.30 28.98 -22.47
CA HIS A 85 14.68 30.28 -22.76
C HIS A 85 14.99 31.40 -21.75
N GLY A 86 15.55 31.05 -20.60
CA GLY A 86 15.84 31.97 -19.51
C GLY A 86 14.62 32.37 -18.68
N VAL A 87 14.89 32.92 -17.49
CA VAL A 87 13.86 33.26 -16.49
C VAL A 87 12.96 34.43 -16.93
N SER A 88 13.44 35.34 -17.79
CA SER A 88 12.63 36.44 -18.33
C SER A 88 11.43 35.94 -19.15
N ARG A 89 11.54 34.76 -19.76
CA ARG A 89 10.45 34.11 -20.49
C ARG A 89 9.35 33.60 -19.56
N ILE A 90 9.68 33.25 -18.30
CA ILE A 90 8.71 32.76 -17.31
C ILE A 90 7.67 33.84 -17.01
N VAL A 91 8.10 35.09 -16.76
CA VAL A 91 7.20 36.23 -16.50
C VAL A 91 6.17 36.38 -17.61
N ARG A 92 6.64 36.45 -18.86
CA ARG A 92 5.78 36.56 -20.04
C ARG A 92 4.82 35.38 -20.19
N LEU A 93 5.27 34.16 -19.87
CA LEU A 93 4.43 32.97 -19.89
C LEU A 93 3.29 33.07 -18.87
N MET A 94 3.55 33.53 -17.65
CA MET A 94 2.51 33.65 -16.62
C MET A 94 1.55 34.80 -16.90
N ASP A 95 2.01 35.89 -17.53
CA ASP A 95 1.13 36.97 -17.97
C ASP A 95 0.15 36.47 -19.05
N ALA A 96 0.61 35.57 -19.93
CA ALA A 96 -0.23 34.91 -20.94
C ALA A 96 -1.10 33.76 -20.38
N LEU A 97 -0.60 33.03 -19.37
CA LEU A 97 -1.27 31.90 -18.71
C LEU A 97 -1.29 32.10 -17.19
N PRO A 98 -2.24 32.87 -16.63
CA PRO A 98 -2.23 33.21 -15.20
C PRO A 98 -2.20 32.00 -14.24
N HIS A 99 -2.79 30.87 -14.63
CA HIS A 99 -2.78 29.63 -13.82
C HIS A 99 -1.37 29.02 -13.67
N MET A 100 -0.45 29.30 -14.60
CA MET A 100 0.94 28.82 -14.52
C MET A 100 1.71 29.51 -13.38
N LYS A 101 1.24 30.65 -12.88
CA LYS A 101 1.89 31.36 -11.77
C LYS A 101 2.03 30.49 -10.53
N THR A 102 0.95 29.84 -10.10
CA THR A 102 0.98 28.95 -8.94
C THR A 102 1.88 27.73 -9.19
N ILE A 103 1.79 27.14 -10.39
CA ILE A 103 2.60 25.99 -10.78
C ILE A 103 4.10 26.33 -10.72
N TRP A 104 4.52 27.44 -11.32
CA TRP A 104 5.92 27.86 -11.31
C TRP A 104 6.43 28.17 -9.92
N ILE A 105 5.66 28.90 -9.12
CA ILE A 105 6.04 29.21 -7.74
C ILE A 105 6.25 27.91 -6.96
N HIS A 106 5.28 26.98 -7.02
CA HIS A 106 5.38 25.74 -6.25
C HIS A 106 6.53 24.85 -6.74
N VAL A 107 6.68 24.65 -8.06
CA VAL A 107 7.76 23.82 -8.61
C VAL A 107 9.13 24.43 -8.32
N ALA A 108 9.28 25.75 -8.45
CA ALA A 108 10.54 26.42 -8.15
C ALA A 108 10.91 26.31 -6.66
N ILE A 109 9.93 26.41 -5.76
CA ILE A 109 10.15 26.23 -4.32
C ILE A 109 10.48 24.76 -4.02
N TYR A 110 9.66 23.83 -4.51
CA TYR A 110 9.84 22.40 -4.34
C TYR A 110 11.21 21.92 -4.83
N SER A 111 11.71 22.49 -5.94
CA SER A 111 12.98 22.09 -6.58
C SER A 111 14.19 22.93 -6.13
N ASN A 112 14.03 23.79 -5.11
CA ASN A 112 15.06 24.70 -4.61
C ASN A 112 15.62 25.71 -5.65
N TRP A 113 14.84 26.17 -6.63
CA TRP A 113 15.27 27.15 -7.63
C TRP A 113 15.19 28.58 -7.09
N GLN A 114 16.01 28.91 -6.09
CA GLN A 114 15.98 30.20 -5.38
C GLN A 114 16.02 31.42 -6.30
N TYR A 115 16.82 31.35 -7.38
CA TYR A 115 16.89 32.43 -8.38
C TYR A 115 15.54 32.68 -9.07
N VAL A 116 14.83 31.61 -9.47
CA VAL A 116 13.50 31.73 -10.06
C VAL A 116 12.53 32.30 -9.04
N VAL A 117 12.53 31.79 -7.80
CA VAL A 117 11.66 32.28 -6.73
C VAL A 117 11.91 33.77 -6.44
N GLN A 118 13.16 34.24 -6.45
CA GLN A 118 13.49 35.67 -6.32
C GLN A 118 12.85 36.51 -7.42
N VAL A 119 13.03 36.12 -8.69
CA VAL A 119 12.45 36.86 -9.82
C VAL A 119 10.93 36.88 -9.74
N LEU A 120 10.30 35.77 -9.34
CA LEU A 120 8.86 35.69 -9.13
C LEU A 120 8.39 36.60 -7.99
N HIS A 121 9.16 36.68 -6.90
CA HIS A 121 8.88 37.57 -5.78
C HIS A 121 9.00 39.04 -6.18
N ASP A 122 10.08 39.43 -6.85
CA ASP A 122 10.31 40.81 -7.28
C ASP A 122 9.26 41.28 -8.29
N THR A 123 8.81 40.37 -9.16
CA THR A 123 7.84 40.70 -10.23
C THR A 123 6.40 40.74 -9.72
N TYR A 124 6.00 39.78 -8.89
CA TYR A 124 4.59 39.58 -8.55
C TYR A 124 4.25 39.78 -7.08
N GLY A 125 5.25 39.90 -6.20
CA GLY A 125 5.09 39.90 -4.76
C GLY A 125 4.60 38.55 -4.23
N LEU A 126 5.47 37.76 -3.62
CA LEU A 126 5.01 36.64 -2.79
C LEU A 126 4.46 37.22 -1.49
N ARG A 127 3.17 36.99 -1.19
CA ARG A 127 2.53 37.56 0.00
C ARG A 127 3.06 36.88 1.29
N PRO A 128 3.29 37.63 2.39
CA PRO A 128 3.88 37.15 3.64
C PRO A 128 3.18 35.98 4.37
N VAL A 129 1.94 35.64 4.03
CA VAL A 129 1.08 34.74 4.82
C VAL A 129 0.72 33.46 4.06
N ASN A 130 1.63 32.95 3.23
CA ASN A 130 1.36 31.73 2.47
C ASN A 130 2.14 30.55 3.05
N ASP A 131 1.66 30.00 4.16
CA ASP A 131 2.22 28.79 4.81
C ASP A 131 2.36 27.63 3.83
N ASP A 132 1.47 27.56 2.83
CA ASP A 132 1.52 26.67 1.68
C ASP A 132 2.88 26.64 0.99
N LEU A 133 3.56 27.79 0.86
CA LEU A 133 4.89 27.86 0.25
C LEU A 133 5.95 27.19 1.12
N PHE A 134 5.83 27.32 2.44
CA PHE A 134 6.69 26.61 3.37
C PHE A 134 6.40 25.11 3.37
N GLU A 135 5.13 24.70 3.28
CA GLU A 135 4.79 23.28 3.11
C GLU A 135 5.38 22.69 1.83
N VAL A 136 5.35 23.42 0.72
CA VAL A 136 5.97 23.00 -0.54
C VAL A 136 7.50 22.92 -0.41
N ALA A 137 8.14 23.90 0.25
CA ALA A 137 9.58 23.86 0.51
C ALA A 137 9.97 22.67 1.40
N VAL A 138 9.18 22.42 2.45
CA VAL A 138 9.31 21.25 3.32
C VAL A 138 9.06 19.97 2.55
N ALA A 139 8.15 19.95 1.58
CA ALA A 139 7.88 18.81 0.71
C ALA A 139 8.97 18.57 -0.35
N GLY A 140 9.75 19.58 -0.72
CA GLY A 140 11.00 19.41 -1.46
C GLY A 140 12.18 18.96 -0.59
N GLY A 141 12.16 19.27 0.70
CA GLY A 141 13.17 18.81 1.67
C GLY A 141 14.39 19.73 1.68
N HIS A 142 14.19 20.98 1.29
CA HIS A 142 15.26 21.93 1.10
C HIS A 142 15.25 22.97 2.22
N VAL A 143 16.02 22.72 3.29
CA VAL A 143 16.17 23.67 4.41
C VAL A 143 16.59 25.06 3.89
N ALA A 144 17.50 25.09 2.91
CA ALA A 144 17.94 26.33 2.27
C ALA A 144 16.80 27.12 1.60
N MET A 145 15.79 26.45 1.04
CA MET A 145 14.62 27.12 0.48
C MET A 145 13.75 27.72 1.58
N VAL A 146 13.53 27.01 2.69
CA VAL A 146 12.79 27.54 3.84
C VAL A 146 13.48 28.79 4.41
N GLU A 147 14.81 28.76 4.53
CA GLU A 147 15.60 29.92 4.94
C GLU A 147 15.48 31.08 3.96
N PHE A 148 15.54 30.79 2.66
CA PHE A 148 15.39 31.76 1.60
C PHE A 148 14.01 32.44 1.66
N LEU A 149 12.93 31.67 1.79
CA LEU A 149 11.57 32.20 1.96
C LEU A 149 11.45 33.09 3.20
N THR A 150 12.10 32.73 4.31
CA THR A 150 12.14 33.60 5.50
C THR A 150 12.88 34.91 5.25
N ARG A 151 13.99 34.88 4.50
CA ARG A 151 14.74 36.09 4.11
C ARG A 151 13.95 37.03 3.20
N LEU A 152 13.01 36.49 2.41
CA LEU A 152 12.04 37.28 1.65
C LEU A 152 10.96 37.96 2.52
N GLY A 153 11.05 37.82 3.85
CA GLY A 153 10.07 38.39 4.79
C GLY A 153 8.78 37.58 4.91
N LEU A 154 8.75 36.34 4.39
CA LEU A 154 7.64 35.41 4.62
C LEU A 154 7.78 34.81 6.03
N SER A 155 6.66 34.66 6.74
CA SER A 155 6.65 34.08 8.08
C SER A 155 5.86 32.77 8.09
N ILE A 156 6.34 31.80 8.85
CA ILE A 156 5.58 30.59 9.16
C ILE A 156 4.59 30.94 10.27
N THR A 157 3.30 30.89 9.97
CA THR A 157 2.22 31.23 10.91
C THR A 157 1.40 30.03 11.35
N LYS A 158 1.43 28.94 10.58
CA LYS A 158 0.70 27.69 10.87
C LYS A 158 1.64 26.51 11.09
N LEU A 159 1.07 25.45 11.63
CA LEU A 159 1.73 24.18 11.95
C LEU A 159 1.94 23.29 10.72
N GLY A 160 1.33 23.63 9.58
CA GLY A 160 1.37 22.87 8.33
C GLY A 160 2.77 22.42 7.90
N PRO A 161 3.79 23.32 7.86
CA PRO A 161 5.15 22.94 7.51
C PRO A 161 5.76 21.91 8.49
N ALA A 162 5.49 22.02 9.79
CA ALA A 162 6.01 21.08 10.78
C ALA A 162 5.31 19.72 10.66
N HIS A 163 3.98 19.71 10.50
CA HIS A 163 3.24 18.48 10.19
C HIS A 163 3.82 17.82 8.96
N ARG A 164 4.03 18.58 7.88
CA ARG A 164 4.58 18.10 6.62
C ARG A 164 5.94 17.45 6.79
N ALA A 165 6.82 18.07 7.58
CA ALA A 165 8.14 17.53 7.86
C ALA A 165 8.05 16.19 8.60
N ALA A 166 7.15 16.06 9.58
CA ALA A 166 6.90 14.80 10.29
C ALA A 166 6.34 13.71 9.38
N HIS A 167 5.32 14.03 8.58
CA HIS A 167 4.70 13.09 7.65
C HIS A 167 5.69 12.57 6.59
N LEU A 168 6.59 13.42 6.12
CA LEU A 168 7.64 13.04 5.16
C LEU A 168 8.90 12.51 5.83
N THR A 169 8.88 12.29 7.15
CA THR A 169 10.02 11.77 7.93
C THR A 169 11.31 12.59 7.79
N ARG A 170 11.18 13.91 7.66
CA ARG A 170 12.30 14.86 7.50
C ARG A 170 12.72 15.45 8.84
N THR A 171 13.46 14.66 9.61
CA THR A 171 13.89 15.02 10.97
C THR A 171 14.77 16.26 10.99
N ASP A 172 15.66 16.42 10.01
CA ASP A 172 16.51 17.61 9.84
C ASP A 172 15.67 18.88 9.68
N MET A 173 14.62 18.83 8.86
CA MET A 173 13.69 19.93 8.65
C MET A 173 12.86 20.20 9.91
N LEU A 174 12.40 19.16 10.62
CA LEU A 174 11.71 19.33 11.91
C LEU A 174 12.58 20.04 12.95
N VAL A 175 13.84 19.61 13.09
CA VAL A 175 14.83 20.24 13.99
C VAL A 175 15.03 21.70 13.62
N PHE A 176 15.20 21.98 12.32
CA PHE A 176 15.33 23.34 11.82
C PHE A 176 14.10 24.22 12.15
N LEU A 177 12.89 23.71 11.91
CA LEU A 177 11.64 24.42 12.18
C LEU A 177 11.43 24.66 13.69
N TRP A 178 11.81 23.69 14.52
CA TRP A 178 11.75 23.78 15.98
C TRP A 178 12.64 24.91 16.51
N HIS A 179 13.91 24.95 16.10
CA HIS A 179 14.86 25.98 16.56
C HIS A 179 14.46 27.39 16.14
N ARG A 180 13.72 27.55 15.04
CA ARG A 180 13.16 28.84 14.62
C ARG A 180 11.88 29.24 15.35
N ARG A 181 11.39 28.41 16.28
CA ARG A 181 10.07 28.57 16.93
C ARG A 181 8.95 28.74 15.90
N ALA A 182 9.08 28.06 14.75
CA ALA A 182 8.12 28.15 13.65
C ALA A 182 6.77 27.50 13.99
N PHE A 183 6.71 26.77 15.10
CA PHE A 183 5.47 26.24 15.67
C PHE A 183 5.54 26.27 17.20
N ALA A 184 4.38 26.37 17.83
CA ALA A 184 4.27 26.27 19.28
C ALA A 184 4.53 24.82 19.73
N ALA A 185 5.21 24.68 20.86
CA ALA A 185 5.23 23.41 21.58
C ALA A 185 3.79 22.97 21.89
N GLY A 186 3.49 21.69 21.71
CA GLY A 186 2.23 21.11 22.17
C GLY A 186 1.29 20.56 21.10
N ASP A 187 1.63 20.63 19.81
CA ASP A 187 0.84 19.93 18.79
C ASP A 187 1.19 18.43 18.71
N ALA A 188 0.51 17.65 19.55
CA ALA A 188 0.66 16.20 19.61
C ALA A 188 0.67 15.50 18.23
N TYR A 189 0.00 16.07 17.21
CA TYR A 189 -0.07 15.48 15.88
C TYR A 189 1.29 15.22 15.23
N ILE A 190 2.28 16.09 15.47
CA ILE A 190 3.65 15.90 14.96
C ILE A 190 4.24 14.59 15.48
N LEU A 191 4.11 14.33 16.79
CA LEU A 191 4.58 13.08 17.40
C LEU A 191 3.75 11.88 16.95
N LEU A 192 2.45 12.04 16.67
CA LEU A 192 1.63 10.95 16.14
C LEU A 192 2.02 10.56 14.72
N GLU A 193 2.35 11.52 13.85
CA GLU A 193 2.89 11.23 12.50
C GLU A 193 4.26 10.56 12.59
N LEU A 194 5.15 11.03 13.47
CA LEU A 194 6.43 10.33 13.70
C LEU A 194 6.23 8.91 14.23
N SER A 195 5.23 8.70 15.10
CA SER A 195 4.83 7.37 15.61
C SER A 195 4.29 6.47 14.51
N ARG A 196 3.47 7.01 13.60
CA ARG A 196 2.95 6.30 12.43
C ARG A 196 4.06 5.80 11.50
N HIS A 197 5.14 6.58 11.36
CA HIS A 197 6.26 6.27 10.48
C HIS A 197 7.43 5.55 11.17
N GLY A 198 7.30 5.20 12.45
CA GLY A 198 8.34 4.45 13.17
C GLY A 198 9.61 5.23 13.49
N GLN A 199 9.56 6.58 13.49
CA GLN A 199 10.72 7.45 13.62
C GLN A 199 11.17 7.62 15.08
N VAL A 200 11.69 6.54 15.69
CA VAL A 200 12.02 6.50 17.13
C VAL A 200 13.03 7.57 17.55
N ASP A 201 14.05 7.86 16.74
CA ASP A 201 15.06 8.86 17.11
C ASP A 201 14.50 10.29 17.08
N ALA A 202 13.68 10.61 16.06
CA ALA A 202 12.99 11.89 15.97
C ALA A 202 11.98 12.08 17.10
N LEU A 203 11.24 11.00 17.45
CA LEU A 203 10.35 10.97 18.60
C LEU A 203 11.10 11.20 19.90
N ARG A 204 12.23 10.52 20.11
CA ARG A 204 13.04 10.67 21.32
C ARG A 204 13.52 12.09 21.50
N TRP A 205 14.09 12.68 20.45
CA TRP A 205 14.53 14.07 20.46
C TRP A 205 13.37 15.03 20.73
N LEU A 206 12.27 14.94 19.96
CA LEU A 206 11.17 15.90 20.08
C LEU A 206 10.44 15.75 21.42
N TYR A 207 10.29 14.53 21.93
CA TYR A 207 9.70 14.29 23.24
C TYR A 207 10.56 14.89 24.36
N GLN A 208 11.89 14.80 24.30
CA GLN A 208 12.77 15.43 25.29
C GLN A 208 12.62 16.96 25.33
N GLU A 209 12.40 17.57 24.17
CA GLU A 209 12.14 19.01 24.06
C GLU A 209 10.75 19.39 24.56
N TRP A 210 9.75 18.50 24.40
CA TRP A 210 8.34 18.77 24.68
C TRP A 210 7.88 18.38 26.08
N ALA A 211 8.40 17.28 26.63
CA ALA A 211 7.98 16.73 27.91
C ALA A 211 8.10 17.74 29.08
N PRO A 212 9.14 18.60 29.15
CA PRO A 212 9.22 19.64 30.18
C PRO A 212 8.10 20.71 30.10
N LEU A 213 7.45 20.83 28.94
CA LEU A 213 6.40 21.84 28.68
C LEU A 213 4.99 21.28 28.92
N MET A 214 4.85 19.98 29.19
CA MET A 214 3.59 19.31 29.44
C MET A 214 3.43 18.99 30.92
N ASP A 215 2.19 18.97 31.40
CA ASP A 215 1.86 18.36 32.68
C ASP A 215 1.86 16.82 32.57
N GLU A 216 1.71 16.14 33.70
CA GLU A 216 1.72 14.68 33.75
C GLU A 216 0.56 14.06 32.96
N GLY A 217 -0.64 14.64 33.07
CA GLY A 217 -1.82 14.21 32.33
C GLY A 217 -1.65 14.34 30.81
N GLY A 218 -1.07 15.44 30.33
CA GLY A 218 -0.74 15.65 28.93
C GLY A 218 0.29 14.63 28.42
N ARG A 219 1.33 14.33 29.21
CA ARG A 219 2.31 13.28 28.87
C ARG A 219 1.66 11.90 28.78
N ALA A 220 0.82 11.53 29.76
CA ALA A 220 0.09 10.27 29.78
C ALA A 220 -0.85 10.12 28.57
N GLY A 221 -1.63 11.16 28.28
CA GLY A 221 -2.52 11.20 27.11
C GLY A 221 -1.75 11.05 25.79
N LEU A 222 -0.62 11.75 25.66
CA LEU A 222 0.24 11.65 24.48
C LEU A 222 0.82 10.25 24.29
N VAL A 223 1.38 9.63 25.35
CA VAL A 223 1.90 8.25 25.29
C VAL A 223 0.82 7.26 24.85
N THR A 224 -0.40 7.42 25.37
CA THR A 224 -1.56 6.61 24.99
C THR A 224 -1.84 6.71 23.49
N TRP A 225 -1.88 7.93 22.93
CA TRP A 225 -2.12 8.14 21.51
C TRP A 225 -0.98 7.62 20.62
N MET A 226 0.27 7.84 21.01
CA MET A 226 1.43 7.35 20.26
C MET A 226 1.43 5.82 20.18
N LEU A 227 1.11 5.11 21.28
CA LEU A 227 1.04 3.65 21.27
C LEU A 227 -0.11 3.12 20.40
N ARG A 228 -1.28 3.78 20.42
CA ARG A 228 -2.40 3.44 19.52
C ARG A 228 -2.01 3.62 18.05
N PHE A 229 -1.35 4.73 17.71
CA PHE A 229 -0.88 4.99 16.35
C PHE A 229 0.19 3.97 15.93
N ALA A 230 1.18 3.71 16.79
CA ALA A 230 2.20 2.70 16.52
C ALA A 230 1.56 1.33 16.25
N SER A 231 0.56 0.93 17.03
CA SER A 231 -0.16 -0.35 16.87
C SER A 231 -1.00 -0.41 15.60
N LYS A 232 -1.69 0.68 15.27
CA LYS A 232 -2.47 0.81 14.03
C LYS A 232 -1.60 0.81 12.76
N TRP A 233 -0.31 1.12 12.86
CA TRP A 233 0.60 1.17 11.71
C TRP A 233 1.75 0.17 11.80
N GLY A 234 1.73 -0.75 12.77
CA GLY A 234 2.70 -1.84 12.91
C GLY A 234 4.10 -1.42 13.37
N GLN A 235 4.23 -0.26 14.01
CA GLN A 235 5.53 0.33 14.39
C GLN A 235 6.02 -0.21 15.73
N VAL A 236 6.42 -1.48 15.77
CA VAL A 236 6.85 -2.18 17.00
C VAL A 236 8.02 -1.49 17.71
N SER A 237 8.94 -0.87 16.96
CA SER A 237 10.08 -0.14 17.54
C SER A 237 9.64 1.06 18.39
N VAL A 238 8.56 1.75 17.99
CA VAL A 238 7.98 2.86 18.77
C VAL A 238 7.32 2.32 20.03
N ALA A 239 6.58 1.22 19.92
CA ALA A 239 5.92 0.61 21.06
C ALA A 239 6.91 0.09 22.11
N LYS A 240 8.00 -0.56 21.67
CA LYS A 240 9.12 -0.96 22.52
C LYS A 240 9.79 0.23 23.20
N TRP A 241 10.11 1.28 22.45
CA TRP A 241 10.68 2.50 23.00
C TRP A 241 9.79 3.13 24.09
N LEU A 242 8.46 3.15 23.89
CA LEU A 242 7.50 3.66 24.88
C LEU A 242 7.41 2.81 26.14
N ALA A 243 7.72 1.51 26.03
CA ALA A 243 7.68 0.58 27.15
C ALA A 243 9.00 0.47 27.92
N GLU A 244 10.14 0.54 27.24
CA GLU A 244 11.50 0.38 27.80
C GLU A 244 11.99 1.62 28.57
N CYS A 245 11.28 2.74 28.48
CA CYS A 245 11.66 4.01 29.11
C CYS A 245 11.53 4.05 30.65
N SER A 246 11.37 2.91 31.33
CA SER A 246 11.28 2.85 32.81
C SER A 246 12.60 3.09 33.53
N ASP A 247 13.74 2.79 32.90
CA ASP A 247 15.01 2.62 33.62
C ASP A 247 15.96 3.82 33.54
N SER A 248 15.67 4.82 32.71
CA SER A 248 16.48 6.04 32.66
C SER A 248 16.10 6.95 33.84
N HIS A 249 17.04 7.23 34.74
CA HIS A 249 16.92 8.17 35.88
C HIS A 249 16.49 9.61 35.51
N THR A 250 16.20 9.90 34.25
CA THR A 250 15.60 11.14 33.79
C THR A 250 14.08 11.05 33.89
N SER A 251 13.49 11.86 34.79
CA SER A 251 12.04 12.05 35.02
C SER A 251 11.20 12.45 33.78
N LEU A 252 11.78 12.44 32.59
CA LEU A 252 11.23 12.99 31.35
C LEU A 252 11.15 11.95 30.21
N SER A 253 11.32 10.66 30.50
CA SER A 253 11.17 9.62 29.48
C SER A 253 9.68 9.26 29.28
N PRO A 254 9.23 9.05 28.03
CA PRO A 254 7.85 8.66 27.76
C PRO A 254 7.65 7.24 28.26
N SER A 255 6.94 7.09 29.37
CA SER A 255 6.79 5.79 30.00
C SER A 255 5.33 5.41 30.09
N LEU A 256 5.02 4.17 29.69
CA LEU A 256 3.74 3.55 30.00
C LEU A 256 3.47 3.48 31.50
N ALA A 257 4.52 3.55 32.34
CA ALA A 257 4.38 3.64 33.80
C ALA A 257 3.69 4.92 34.29
N LEU A 258 3.50 5.94 33.43
CA LEU A 258 2.68 7.11 33.74
C LEU A 258 1.18 6.78 33.76
N LEU A 259 0.77 5.65 33.22
CA LEU A 259 -0.62 5.21 33.16
C LEU A 259 -0.91 4.27 34.31
N ASP A 260 -2.11 4.37 34.90
CA ASP A 260 -2.58 3.37 35.85
C ASP A 260 -2.78 2.01 35.17
N GLU A 261 -2.73 0.93 35.95
CA GLU A 261 -2.79 -0.45 35.46
C GLU A 261 -4.06 -0.75 34.65
N MET A 262 -5.20 -0.15 35.03
CA MET A 262 -6.47 -0.35 34.33
C MET A 262 -6.45 0.32 32.94
N VAL A 263 -5.92 1.54 32.86
CA VAL A 263 -5.74 2.26 31.58
C VAL A 263 -4.71 1.56 30.69
N GLN A 264 -3.62 1.03 31.26
CA GLN A 264 -2.65 0.23 30.50
C GLN A 264 -3.31 -1.01 29.89
N ARG A 265 -4.11 -1.74 30.68
CA ARG A 265 -4.83 -2.94 30.21
C ARG A 265 -5.78 -2.63 29.06
N ASP A 266 -6.61 -1.58 29.19
CA ASP A 266 -7.51 -1.14 28.10
C ASP A 266 -6.73 -0.69 26.86
N LEU A 267 -5.61 0.01 27.06
CA LEU A 267 -4.75 0.45 25.98
C LEU A 267 -4.16 -0.76 25.22
N TYR A 268 -3.60 -1.76 25.90
CA TYR A 268 -3.07 -2.96 25.25
C TYR A 268 -4.17 -3.75 24.52
N TYR A 269 -5.37 -3.85 25.11
CA TYR A 269 -6.53 -4.44 24.45
C TYR A 269 -6.84 -3.77 23.11
N GLN A 270 -6.86 -2.44 23.07
CA GLN A 270 -7.10 -1.68 21.83
C GLN A 270 -5.94 -1.82 20.83
N CYS A 271 -4.70 -1.78 21.32
CA CYS A 271 -3.50 -1.95 20.50
C CYS A 271 -3.47 -3.31 19.81
N PHE A 272 -3.79 -4.38 20.53
CA PHE A 272 -3.88 -5.73 19.99
C PHE A 272 -4.93 -5.82 18.89
N ARG A 273 -6.14 -5.27 19.11
CA ARG A 273 -7.18 -5.23 18.07
C ARG A 273 -6.73 -4.50 16.82
N HIS A 274 -6.07 -3.35 16.97
CA HIS A 274 -5.54 -2.61 15.83
C HIS A 274 -4.47 -3.38 15.07
N ALA A 275 -3.53 -4.01 15.78
CA ALA A 275 -2.50 -4.84 15.18
C ALA A 275 -3.09 -6.07 14.46
N LEU A 276 -4.10 -6.69 15.07
CA LEU A 276 -4.83 -7.85 14.57
C LEU A 276 -5.55 -7.55 13.25
N TRP A 277 -6.36 -6.49 13.22
CA TRP A 277 -7.10 -6.10 12.01
C TRP A 277 -6.20 -5.69 10.85
N ASN A 278 -5.04 -5.13 11.16
CA ASN A 278 -4.11 -4.67 10.13
C ASN A 278 -3.11 -5.73 9.68
N GLY A 279 -2.94 -6.83 10.43
CA GLY A 279 -2.04 -7.91 10.05
C GLY A 279 -0.60 -7.72 10.54
N TYR A 280 -0.37 -6.96 11.61
CA TYR A 280 0.99 -6.64 12.10
C TYR A 280 1.52 -7.68 13.10
N VAL A 281 2.12 -8.75 12.58
CA VAL A 281 2.62 -9.91 13.37
C VAL A 281 3.59 -9.49 14.46
N ALA A 282 4.64 -8.73 14.13
CA ALA A 282 5.66 -8.30 15.11
C ALA A 282 5.08 -7.46 16.27
N MET A 283 4.00 -6.71 16.01
CA MET A 283 3.31 -5.95 17.06
C MET A 283 2.49 -6.87 17.97
N LEU A 284 1.83 -7.88 17.40
CA LEU A 284 1.09 -8.88 18.19
C LEU A 284 2.02 -9.75 19.04
N GLU A 285 3.13 -10.22 18.47
CA GLU A 285 4.17 -10.96 19.21
C GLU A 285 4.67 -10.15 20.38
N TRP A 286 5.03 -8.87 20.17
CA TRP A 286 5.46 -7.99 21.26
C TRP A 286 4.39 -7.80 22.36
N LEU A 287 3.11 -7.70 22.00
CA LEU A 287 2.02 -7.59 22.98
C LEU A 287 1.79 -8.87 23.79
N VAL A 288 2.11 -10.03 23.21
CA VAL A 288 1.92 -11.36 23.82
C VAL A 288 3.14 -11.78 24.63
N ASP A 289 4.34 -11.72 24.04
CA ASP A 289 5.58 -12.29 24.58
C ASP A 289 6.05 -11.59 25.86
N ASP A 290 5.84 -10.28 25.98
CA ASP A 290 6.20 -9.50 27.17
C ASP A 290 5.20 -9.68 28.34
N GLY A 291 4.19 -10.54 28.19
CA GLY A 291 3.15 -10.74 29.22
C GLY A 291 2.29 -9.49 29.47
N ARG A 292 2.28 -8.53 28.52
CA ARG A 292 1.54 -7.26 28.63
C ARG A 292 0.04 -7.44 28.58
N MET A 293 -0.42 -8.57 28.05
CA MET A 293 -1.83 -8.92 27.94
C MET A 293 -2.14 -10.20 28.71
N LEU A 294 -3.29 -10.19 29.38
CA LEU A 294 -3.83 -11.38 30.01
C LEU A 294 -4.37 -12.32 28.93
N ALA A 295 -4.19 -13.63 29.13
CA ALA A 295 -4.69 -14.66 28.21
C ALA A 295 -6.20 -14.51 27.96
N ASP A 296 -6.98 -14.22 28.99
CA ASP A 296 -8.43 -14.02 28.89
C ASP A 296 -8.81 -12.87 27.96
N ASP A 297 -8.07 -11.74 28.00
CA ASP A 297 -8.33 -10.59 27.14
C ASP A 297 -8.03 -10.95 25.67
N ILE A 298 -6.96 -11.69 25.43
CA ILE A 298 -6.61 -12.20 24.09
C ILE A 298 -7.75 -13.11 23.58
N GLN A 299 -8.23 -14.05 24.40
CA GLN A 299 -9.32 -14.94 24.01
C GLN A 299 -10.61 -14.18 23.68
N VAL A 300 -10.96 -13.16 24.47
CA VAL A 300 -12.13 -12.29 24.20
C VAL A 300 -11.99 -11.58 22.86
N ILE A 301 -10.80 -11.07 22.53
CA ILE A 301 -10.55 -10.42 21.24
C ILE A 301 -10.64 -11.45 20.11
N LEU A 302 -9.98 -12.61 20.23
CA LEU A 302 -9.98 -13.64 19.18
C LEU A 302 -11.37 -14.19 18.92
N ALA A 303 -12.21 -14.35 19.94
CA ALA A 303 -13.59 -14.78 19.78
C ALA A 303 -14.44 -13.79 18.95
N ARG A 304 -14.14 -12.48 19.02
CA ARG A 304 -14.88 -11.46 18.26
C ARG A 304 -14.24 -11.17 16.89
N ASP A 305 -12.93 -10.99 16.86
CA ASP A 305 -12.19 -10.38 15.76
C ASP A 305 -11.25 -11.38 15.05
N GLY A 306 -11.00 -12.56 15.64
CA GLY A 306 -10.02 -13.54 15.15
C GLY A 306 -10.37 -14.12 13.79
N LEU A 307 -11.64 -14.46 13.54
CA LEU A 307 -12.09 -15.01 12.25
C LEU A 307 -11.73 -14.08 11.09
N MET A 308 -12.10 -12.80 11.20
CA MET A 308 -11.81 -11.80 10.20
C MET A 308 -10.30 -11.62 9.98
N ALA A 309 -9.50 -11.68 11.06
CA ALA A 309 -8.05 -11.57 10.98
C ALA A 309 -7.43 -12.78 10.27
N MET A 310 -7.91 -13.99 10.55
CA MET A 310 -7.48 -15.23 9.91
C MET A 310 -7.87 -15.27 8.42
N GLU A 311 -9.09 -14.87 8.08
CA GLU A 311 -9.52 -14.75 6.68
C GLU A 311 -8.65 -13.74 5.91
N LYS A 312 -8.32 -12.61 6.54
CA LYS A 312 -7.40 -11.63 5.96
C LYS A 312 -5.99 -12.22 5.79
N ALA A 313 -5.46 -12.90 6.81
CA ALA A 313 -4.16 -13.57 6.73
C ALA A 313 -4.13 -14.59 5.58
N ALA A 314 -5.18 -15.39 5.43
CA ALA A 314 -5.33 -16.34 4.33
C ALA A 314 -5.42 -15.65 2.96
N ARG A 315 -6.20 -14.56 2.86
CA ARG A 315 -6.32 -13.75 1.64
C ARG A 315 -5.00 -13.12 1.21
N ASP A 316 -4.20 -12.67 2.18
CA ASP A 316 -2.93 -12.00 1.95
C ASP A 316 -1.75 -13.00 1.87
N GLY A 317 -1.99 -14.29 2.14
CA GLY A 317 -0.96 -15.34 2.14
C GLY A 317 0.04 -15.25 3.31
N SER A 318 -0.33 -14.59 4.41
CA SER A 318 0.55 -14.31 5.55
C SER A 318 0.64 -15.48 6.55
N GLU A 319 1.48 -16.48 6.24
CA GLU A 319 1.70 -17.66 7.11
C GLU A 319 2.06 -17.29 8.57
N PRO A 320 2.96 -16.30 8.83
CA PRO A 320 3.31 -15.94 10.20
C PRO A 320 2.11 -15.44 11.01
N MET A 321 1.17 -14.71 10.39
CA MET A 321 -0.04 -14.26 11.06
C MET A 321 -0.96 -15.44 11.39
N ALA A 322 -1.19 -16.34 10.44
CA ALA A 322 -2.00 -17.53 10.69
C ALA A 322 -1.39 -18.40 11.80
N ALA A 323 -0.07 -18.62 11.77
CA ALA A 323 0.64 -19.37 12.80
C ALA A 323 0.48 -18.76 14.19
N LEU A 324 0.65 -17.43 14.31
CA LEU A 324 0.44 -16.72 15.57
C LEU A 324 -0.99 -16.88 16.08
N LEU A 325 -2.00 -16.68 15.23
CA LEU A 325 -3.41 -16.83 15.62
C LEU A 325 -3.72 -18.24 16.14
N LEU A 326 -3.20 -19.27 15.48
CA LEU A 326 -3.36 -20.67 15.92
C LEU A 326 -2.62 -20.95 17.24
N ALA A 327 -1.43 -20.38 17.41
CA ALA A 327 -0.66 -20.48 18.65
C ALA A 327 -1.39 -19.81 19.82
N LEU A 328 -2.12 -18.73 19.56
CA LEU A 328 -2.98 -18.05 20.54
C LEU A 328 -4.31 -18.78 20.79
N GLY A 329 -4.50 -19.98 20.25
CA GLY A 329 -5.66 -20.83 20.52
C GLY A 329 -6.87 -20.57 19.61
N MET A 330 -6.70 -19.81 18.53
CA MET A 330 -7.78 -19.61 17.56
C MET A 330 -8.16 -20.94 16.89
N ALA A 331 -9.44 -21.28 16.88
CA ALA A 331 -9.97 -22.38 16.07
C ALA A 331 -9.88 -22.03 14.58
N LEU A 332 -9.49 -22.99 13.75
CA LEU A 332 -9.32 -22.79 12.32
C LEU A 332 -10.58 -23.24 11.56
N PRO A 333 -11.38 -22.30 11.00
CA PRO A 333 -12.50 -22.67 10.15
C PRO A 333 -12.01 -23.19 8.80
N VAL A 334 -12.76 -24.10 8.21
CA VAL A 334 -12.48 -24.67 6.88
C VAL A 334 -12.56 -23.59 5.79
N GLU A 335 -13.43 -22.59 6.00
CA GLU A 335 -13.62 -21.45 5.12
C GLU A 335 -12.31 -20.69 4.88
N VAL A 336 -11.42 -20.63 5.87
CA VAL A 336 -10.12 -19.95 5.76
C VAL A 336 -9.21 -20.68 4.76
N LEU A 337 -9.23 -22.03 4.74
CA LEU A 337 -8.47 -22.80 3.76
C LEU A 337 -8.94 -22.48 2.34
N PHE A 338 -10.25 -22.32 2.14
CA PHE A 338 -10.80 -21.89 0.86
C PHE A 338 -10.42 -20.47 0.48
N VAL A 339 -10.40 -19.54 1.44
CA VAL A 339 -9.94 -18.18 1.18
C VAL A 339 -8.48 -18.19 0.71
N ALA A 340 -7.60 -18.95 1.35
CA ALA A 340 -6.20 -19.08 0.91
C ALA A 340 -6.10 -19.72 -0.49
N ALA A 341 -6.89 -20.77 -0.74
CA ALA A 341 -6.90 -21.48 -2.01
C ALA A 341 -7.38 -20.62 -3.19
N THR A 342 -8.49 -19.91 -3.01
CA THR A 342 -9.08 -19.02 -4.02
C THR A 342 -8.16 -17.86 -4.41
N HIS A 343 -7.24 -17.46 -3.54
CA HIS A 343 -6.25 -16.41 -3.81
C HIS A 343 -4.90 -16.97 -4.28
N GLY A 344 -4.78 -18.29 -4.50
CA GLY A 344 -3.58 -18.93 -5.05
C GLY A 344 -2.39 -19.04 -4.09
N HIS A 345 -2.60 -18.91 -2.77
CA HIS A 345 -1.51 -18.91 -1.79
C HIS A 345 -1.11 -20.33 -1.38
N LEU A 346 -0.38 -21.03 -2.26
CA LEU A 346 0.01 -22.44 -2.07
C LEU A 346 0.73 -22.73 -0.73
N ASN A 347 1.67 -21.85 -0.32
CA ASN A 347 2.40 -22.02 0.95
C ASN A 347 1.45 -21.93 2.14
N MET A 348 0.56 -20.94 2.15
CA MET A 348 -0.46 -20.78 3.17
C MET A 348 -1.40 -22.00 3.21
N VAL A 349 -1.87 -22.48 2.06
CA VAL A 349 -2.73 -23.68 2.00
C VAL A 349 -1.99 -24.89 2.56
N THR A 350 -0.74 -25.12 2.16
CA THR A 350 0.07 -26.24 2.66
C THR A 350 0.27 -26.17 4.17
N PHE A 351 0.58 -24.97 4.69
CA PHE A 351 0.68 -24.71 6.12
C PHE A 351 -0.64 -25.04 6.85
N LEU A 352 -1.77 -24.50 6.36
CA LEU A 352 -3.07 -24.71 6.97
C LEU A 352 -3.50 -26.17 6.86
N LEU A 353 -3.26 -26.87 5.76
CA LEU A 353 -3.57 -28.30 5.61
C LEU A 353 -2.88 -29.12 6.71
N ARG A 354 -1.58 -28.88 6.93
CA ARG A 354 -0.81 -29.58 7.96
C ARG A 354 -1.37 -29.38 9.38
N VAL A 355 -1.92 -28.20 9.67
CA VAL A 355 -2.42 -27.85 11.01
C VAL A 355 -3.92 -28.17 11.17
N ALA A 356 -4.72 -27.97 10.14
CA ALA A 356 -6.18 -27.98 10.17
C ALA A 356 -6.76 -29.35 9.85
N MET A 357 -6.33 -29.98 8.75
CA MET A 357 -6.96 -31.21 8.27
C MET A 357 -6.95 -32.33 9.33
N PRO A 358 -5.86 -32.55 10.09
CA PRO A 358 -5.87 -33.57 11.14
C PRO A 358 -6.93 -33.35 12.24
N ARG A 359 -7.48 -32.14 12.36
CA ARG A 359 -8.48 -31.77 13.37
C ARG A 359 -9.91 -31.75 12.82
N MET A 360 -10.09 -31.88 11.50
CA MET A 360 -11.40 -31.92 10.85
C MET A 360 -11.96 -33.35 10.90
N ASP A 361 -13.27 -33.48 11.00
CA ASP A 361 -13.91 -34.78 10.81
C ASP A 361 -13.76 -35.27 9.36
N VAL A 362 -13.92 -36.58 9.14
CA VAL A 362 -13.71 -37.22 7.83
C VAL A 362 -14.55 -36.56 6.73
N ARG A 363 -15.82 -36.23 7.03
CA ARG A 363 -16.75 -35.66 6.07
C ARG A 363 -16.37 -34.24 5.67
N THR A 364 -16.06 -33.40 6.66
CA THR A 364 -15.60 -32.03 6.40
C THR A 364 -14.33 -32.00 5.55
N ARG A 365 -13.39 -32.93 5.78
CA ARG A 365 -12.20 -33.08 4.91
C ARG A 365 -12.60 -33.46 3.48
N GLY A 366 -13.50 -34.42 3.33
CA GLY A 366 -14.02 -34.85 2.04
C GLY A 366 -14.66 -33.72 1.24
N ASP A 367 -15.58 -32.99 1.87
CA ASP A 367 -16.25 -31.82 1.28
C ASP A 367 -15.24 -30.72 0.87
N PHE A 368 -14.15 -30.58 1.63
CA PHE A 368 -13.06 -29.68 1.28
C PHE A 368 -12.36 -30.09 -0.02
N VAL A 369 -12.01 -31.37 -0.17
CA VAL A 369 -11.37 -31.89 -1.40
C VAL A 369 -12.28 -31.69 -2.61
N VAL A 370 -13.57 -32.00 -2.50
CA VAL A 370 -14.54 -31.83 -3.60
C VAL A 370 -14.61 -30.37 -4.04
N ARG A 371 -14.73 -29.43 -3.10
CA ARG A 371 -14.73 -28.00 -3.45
C ARG A 371 -13.39 -27.51 -4.01
N MET A 372 -12.26 -28.12 -3.64
CA MET A 372 -10.96 -27.81 -4.24
C MET A 372 -10.88 -28.22 -5.71
N VAL A 373 -11.51 -29.34 -6.10
CA VAL A 373 -11.69 -29.71 -7.51
C VAL A 373 -12.44 -28.60 -8.25
N GLN A 374 -13.53 -28.09 -7.66
CA GLN A 374 -14.34 -27.01 -8.26
C GLN A 374 -13.54 -25.71 -8.50
N LEU A 375 -12.55 -25.43 -7.64
CA LEU A 375 -11.68 -24.24 -7.75
C LEU A 375 -10.52 -24.41 -8.74
N THR A 376 -10.26 -25.62 -9.22
CA THR A 376 -9.06 -25.92 -10.03
C THR A 376 -9.19 -25.44 -11.47
N THR A 377 -8.97 -24.14 -11.66
CA THR A 377 -9.08 -23.43 -12.94
C THR A 377 -7.74 -23.05 -13.58
N SER A 378 -6.61 -23.25 -12.89
CA SER A 378 -5.26 -22.88 -13.34
C SER A 378 -4.24 -23.96 -12.96
N ASP A 379 -3.03 -23.89 -13.53
CA ASP A 379 -1.93 -24.81 -13.19
C ASP A 379 -1.46 -24.64 -11.73
N ASP A 380 -1.50 -23.42 -11.19
CA ASP A 380 -1.20 -23.19 -9.75
C ASP A 380 -2.20 -23.93 -8.86
N HIS A 381 -3.49 -23.92 -9.24
CA HIS A 381 -4.50 -24.69 -8.53
C HIS A 381 -4.30 -26.21 -8.67
N THR A 382 -3.70 -26.70 -9.76
CA THR A 382 -3.39 -28.14 -9.87
C THR A 382 -2.38 -28.60 -8.83
N THR A 383 -1.32 -27.83 -8.61
CA THR A 383 -0.32 -28.14 -7.57
C THR A 383 -0.96 -28.13 -6.19
N MET A 384 -1.86 -27.19 -5.94
CA MET A 384 -2.62 -27.12 -4.71
C MET A 384 -3.54 -28.34 -4.54
N LEU A 385 -4.27 -28.74 -5.59
CA LEU A 385 -5.14 -29.91 -5.57
C LEU A 385 -4.34 -31.20 -5.31
N HIS A 386 -3.14 -31.32 -5.87
CA HIS A 386 -2.23 -32.43 -5.55
C HIS A 386 -1.95 -32.49 -4.04
N SER A 387 -1.51 -31.40 -3.43
CA SER A 387 -1.20 -31.34 -1.99
C SER A 387 -2.43 -31.60 -1.11
N VAL A 388 -3.59 -31.04 -1.47
CA VAL A 388 -4.86 -31.25 -0.76
C VAL A 388 -5.25 -32.72 -0.81
N TYR A 389 -5.24 -33.33 -1.99
CA TYR A 389 -5.65 -34.71 -2.18
C TYR A 389 -4.71 -35.67 -1.47
N ASP A 390 -3.39 -35.48 -1.58
CA ASP A 390 -2.40 -36.33 -0.90
C ASP A 390 -2.53 -36.26 0.62
N THR A 391 -2.75 -35.06 1.16
CA THR A 391 -2.97 -34.87 2.60
C THR A 391 -4.25 -35.55 3.04
N TRP A 392 -5.34 -35.39 2.29
CA TRP A 392 -6.61 -36.07 2.58
C TRP A 392 -6.45 -37.59 2.59
N VAL A 393 -5.90 -38.20 1.53
CA VAL A 393 -5.69 -39.65 1.44
C VAL A 393 -4.86 -40.17 2.61
N SER A 394 -3.82 -39.44 3.03
CA SER A 394 -2.99 -39.84 4.18
C SER A 394 -3.73 -39.86 5.52
N LEU A 395 -4.90 -39.22 5.58
CA LEU A 395 -5.70 -39.01 6.79
C LEU A 395 -7.06 -39.72 6.75
N VAL A 396 -7.42 -40.36 5.62
CA VAL A 396 -8.60 -41.23 5.53
C VAL A 396 -8.26 -42.50 6.31
N ASP A 397 -8.63 -42.54 7.59
CA ASP A 397 -8.33 -43.62 8.54
C ASP A 397 -9.13 -44.92 8.25
N GLY A 398 -9.16 -45.39 7.00
CA GLY A 398 -9.85 -46.60 6.58
C GLY A 398 -11.38 -46.48 6.44
N ASP A 399 -11.93 -45.26 6.38
CA ASP A 399 -13.34 -45.04 6.03
C ASP A 399 -13.52 -45.14 4.50
N ASP A 400 -13.56 -46.38 4.01
CA ASP A 400 -13.68 -46.70 2.59
C ASP A 400 -14.97 -46.13 1.97
N VAL A 401 -16.04 -45.99 2.76
CA VAL A 401 -17.33 -45.47 2.29
C VAL A 401 -17.22 -43.99 1.99
N GLU A 402 -16.68 -43.21 2.92
CA GLU A 402 -16.49 -41.78 2.71
C GLU A 402 -15.42 -41.49 1.66
N ALA A 403 -14.37 -42.30 1.61
CA ALA A 403 -13.36 -42.24 0.55
C ALA A 403 -13.97 -42.40 -0.84
N ALA A 404 -14.80 -43.45 -1.03
CA ALA A 404 -15.48 -43.72 -2.29
C ALA A 404 -16.43 -42.57 -2.69
N ARG A 405 -17.18 -42.02 -1.72
CA ARG A 405 -18.06 -40.86 -1.95
C ARG A 405 -17.28 -39.67 -2.49
N VAL A 406 -16.23 -39.27 -1.80
CA VAL A 406 -15.40 -38.10 -2.16
C VAL A 406 -14.75 -38.30 -3.53
N GLN A 407 -14.25 -39.51 -3.81
CA GLN A 407 -13.67 -39.83 -5.13
C GLN A 407 -14.70 -39.70 -6.25
N GLN A 408 -15.91 -40.23 -6.06
CA GLN A 408 -17.00 -40.16 -7.04
C GLN A 408 -17.44 -38.70 -7.29
N GLU A 409 -17.61 -37.91 -6.23
CA GLU A 409 -17.97 -36.50 -6.34
C GLU A 409 -16.88 -35.68 -7.01
N CYS A 410 -15.61 -35.90 -6.66
CA CYS A 410 -14.47 -35.24 -7.31
C CYS A 410 -14.44 -35.52 -8.82
N LEU A 411 -14.67 -36.77 -9.23
CA LEU A 411 -14.69 -37.13 -10.65
C LEU A 411 -15.88 -36.50 -11.38
N ALA A 412 -17.07 -36.50 -10.77
CA ALA A 412 -18.27 -35.88 -11.32
C ALA A 412 -18.10 -34.37 -11.53
N ASP A 413 -17.60 -33.66 -10.51
CA ASP A 413 -17.36 -32.22 -10.57
C ASP A 413 -16.24 -31.88 -11.56
N ALA A 414 -15.15 -32.65 -11.59
CA ALA A 414 -14.06 -32.45 -12.53
C ALA A 414 -14.50 -32.66 -13.99
N ALA A 415 -15.43 -33.59 -14.26
CA ALA A 415 -16.00 -33.81 -15.58
C ALA A 415 -16.98 -32.71 -16.00
N ALA A 416 -17.70 -32.10 -15.04
CA ALA A 416 -18.59 -30.98 -15.30
C ALA A 416 -17.84 -29.67 -15.60
N LEU A 417 -16.63 -29.51 -15.06
CA LEU A 417 -15.76 -28.38 -15.35
C LEU A 417 -15.14 -28.51 -16.74
N TRP A 418 -15.27 -27.47 -17.56
CA TRP A 418 -14.80 -27.44 -18.95
C TRP A 418 -13.25 -27.35 -19.08
N GLY A 419 -12.53 -27.53 -17.97
CA GLY A 419 -11.07 -27.47 -17.88
C GLY A 419 -10.48 -28.82 -17.47
N ASN A 420 -9.59 -29.36 -18.31
CA ASN A 420 -8.93 -30.65 -18.07
C ASN A 420 -7.91 -30.67 -16.90
N HIS A 421 -7.78 -29.57 -16.15
CA HIS A 421 -6.77 -29.42 -15.09
C HIS A 421 -7.06 -30.36 -13.92
N ALA A 422 -8.25 -30.29 -13.32
CA ALA A 422 -8.62 -31.14 -12.19
C ALA A 422 -8.64 -32.63 -12.56
N LEU A 423 -9.24 -32.98 -13.71
CA LEU A 423 -9.25 -34.34 -14.24
C LEU A 423 -7.84 -34.92 -14.42
N ARG A 424 -6.87 -34.12 -14.89
CA ARG A 424 -5.48 -34.54 -15.04
C ARG A 424 -4.85 -34.88 -13.69
N VAL A 425 -5.10 -34.06 -12.67
CA VAL A 425 -4.65 -34.31 -11.30
C VAL A 425 -5.28 -35.60 -10.77
N LEU A 426 -6.60 -35.75 -10.82
CA LEU A 426 -7.30 -36.94 -10.32
C LEU A 426 -6.85 -38.23 -11.03
N ARG A 427 -6.67 -38.20 -12.37
CA ARG A 427 -6.12 -39.33 -13.14
C ARG A 427 -4.69 -39.68 -12.74
N SER A 428 -3.85 -38.68 -12.45
CA SER A 428 -2.49 -38.92 -11.96
C SER A 428 -2.46 -39.58 -10.57
N LYS A 429 -3.57 -39.47 -9.81
CA LYS A 429 -3.79 -40.17 -8.54
C LYS A 429 -4.44 -41.54 -8.71
N GLY A 430 -4.63 -42.01 -9.95
CA GLY A 430 -5.20 -43.32 -10.26
C GLY A 430 -6.74 -43.36 -10.27
N LEU A 431 -7.42 -42.21 -10.21
CA LEU A 431 -8.87 -42.16 -10.30
C LEU A 431 -9.33 -42.21 -11.77
N VAL A 432 -10.21 -43.15 -12.08
CA VAL A 432 -10.78 -43.35 -13.42
C VAL A 432 -12.31 -43.38 -13.31
N MET A 433 -13.00 -42.80 -14.30
CA MET A 433 -14.46 -42.90 -14.40
C MET A 433 -14.84 -44.33 -14.81
N LEU A 434 -15.68 -45.01 -14.01
CA LEU A 434 -16.15 -46.37 -14.29
C LEU A 434 -16.83 -46.49 -15.68
N GLU A 435 -17.45 -45.41 -16.17
CA GLU A 435 -18.06 -45.38 -17.50
C GLU A 435 -17.02 -45.34 -18.65
N GLU A 436 -15.84 -44.76 -18.43
CA GLU A 436 -14.73 -44.81 -19.40
C GLU A 436 -14.13 -46.22 -19.47
N GLU A 437 -14.05 -46.95 -18.36
CA GLU A 437 -13.58 -48.34 -18.34
C GLU A 437 -14.53 -49.26 -19.09
N ALA A 438 -15.85 -49.13 -18.88
CA ALA A 438 -16.85 -49.91 -19.63
C ALA A 438 -16.83 -49.59 -21.14
N SER A 439 -16.57 -48.33 -21.51
CA SER A 439 -16.42 -47.92 -22.92
C SER A 439 -15.10 -48.45 -23.52
N ASN A 440 -13.98 -48.33 -22.82
CA ASN A 440 -12.67 -48.83 -23.30
C ASN A 440 -12.60 -50.36 -23.35
N GLU A 441 -13.19 -51.09 -22.41
CA GLU A 441 -13.30 -52.55 -22.48
C GLU A 441 -14.20 -52.99 -23.64
N SER A 442 -15.28 -52.26 -23.93
CA SER A 442 -16.11 -52.46 -25.13
C SER A 442 -15.33 -52.23 -26.43
N TRP A 443 -14.41 -51.26 -26.47
CA TRP A 443 -13.51 -51.06 -27.61
C TRP A 443 -12.41 -52.14 -27.71
N GLN A 444 -11.83 -52.59 -26.60
CA GLN A 444 -10.82 -53.66 -26.60
C GLN A 444 -11.41 -55.04 -26.94
N LEU A 445 -12.65 -55.33 -26.53
CA LEU A 445 -13.42 -56.52 -26.93
C LEU A 445 -13.83 -56.47 -28.42
N LYS A 446 -14.02 -55.28 -29.01
CA LYS A 446 -14.24 -55.12 -30.46
C LYS A 446 -12.96 -55.22 -31.28
N ALA A 447 -11.82 -54.75 -30.76
CA ALA A 447 -10.53 -54.80 -31.46
C ALA A 447 -9.93 -56.22 -31.56
N THR A 448 -10.37 -57.17 -30.73
CA THR A 448 -9.94 -58.57 -30.76
C THR A 448 -10.79 -59.46 -31.67
N ALA A 449 -11.87 -58.92 -32.28
CA ALA A 449 -12.74 -59.66 -33.18
C ALA A 449 -12.60 -59.19 -34.65
N ALA A 450 -11.50 -59.57 -35.31
CA ALA A 450 -11.49 -60.13 -36.68
C ALA A 450 -10.06 -60.24 -37.25
N PRO A 451 -9.75 -61.34 -37.97
CA PRO A 451 -8.85 -61.28 -39.10
C PRO A 451 -9.57 -61.55 -40.42
N THR A 452 -9.25 -60.70 -41.39
CA THR A 452 -9.07 -60.98 -42.83
C THR A 452 -10.26 -61.48 -43.66
N THR A 453 -10.62 -60.68 -44.68
CA THR A 453 -10.14 -60.99 -46.04
C THR A 453 -10.09 -59.75 -46.94
N ARG A 454 -8.92 -59.57 -47.54
CA ARG A 454 -8.58 -58.68 -48.67
C ARG A 454 -9.39 -59.03 -49.91
N LEU A 455 -9.80 -58.01 -50.67
CA LEU A 455 -9.71 -57.96 -52.13
C LEU A 455 -9.55 -56.48 -52.56
N GLU A 456 -8.40 -56.16 -53.16
CA GLU A 456 -8.17 -54.99 -54.04
C GLU A 456 -8.42 -55.42 -55.51
N PRO A 457 -8.27 -54.55 -56.53
CA PRO A 457 -8.81 -53.20 -56.73
C PRO A 457 -9.47 -53.07 -58.12
N VAL A 458 -10.34 -52.08 -58.35
CA VAL A 458 -10.64 -51.63 -59.73
C VAL A 458 -10.65 -50.11 -59.80
N VAL A 459 -9.78 -49.63 -60.69
CA VAL A 459 -9.56 -48.26 -61.15
C VAL A 459 -10.75 -47.81 -62.01
N HIS A 460 -11.27 -46.60 -61.78
CA HIS A 460 -11.60 -45.65 -62.86
C HIS A 460 -11.68 -44.20 -62.38
N SER A 461 -11.10 -43.35 -63.23
CA SER A 461 -10.91 -41.90 -63.17
C SER A 461 -12.15 -41.09 -63.60
N PHE A 462 -12.04 -39.75 -63.42
CA PHE A 462 -12.86 -38.63 -63.94
C PHE A 462 -14.14 -38.31 -63.12
N ALA A 463 -14.54 -37.06 -62.83
CA ALA A 463 -14.10 -35.72 -63.24
C ALA A 463 -14.58 -34.67 -62.23
N ASN A 464 -13.96 -33.49 -62.28
CA ASN A 464 -14.48 -32.21 -61.77
C ASN A 464 -15.91 -31.91 -62.28
N TRP A 465 -16.72 -31.18 -61.50
CA TRP A 465 -17.34 -29.90 -61.89
C TRP A 465 -18.20 -29.29 -60.75
N VAL A 466 -17.95 -27.99 -60.54
CA VAL A 466 -18.67 -26.91 -59.82
C VAL A 466 -18.81 -26.99 -58.30
#